data_AF-A0A315ATT1-F1
#
_entry.id   AF-A0A315ATT1-F1
#
_cell.length_a   1.000
_cell.length_b   1.000
_cell.length_c   1.000
_cell.angle_alpha   90.00
_cell.angle_beta   90.00
_cell.angle_gamma   90.00
#
_symmetry.space_group_name_H-M   'P 1'
#
loop_
_entity.id
_entity.type
_entity.pdbx_description
1 polymer ?
#
loop_
_entity_poly.entity_id
_entity_poly.type
_entity_poly.pdbx_seq_one_letter_code
_entity_poly.pdbx_strand_id
1 'polypeptide(L)'
;MKTIHFYLDFISPYAWLGFDALPRALQGISHRVVHKPVLFAAMLKHHGQLGPAEIPTKRDWTYRQVLWLARQQGTPLQLPAMHPFNPLGLLRLATACDADGTPSRYVCEKIFRHVWCTGQDAADPERLAALTTELAPAQDPGSPQVKQALQTHAQEAIEQGVFGVPSWVVDDRVFWGQDALPMLRAYLLGDAWFDGPDWQAPSQCGVGVRRS
;
A
#
# COMPACT_ATOMS: atom_id res chain seq x y z
N MET A 1 -6.40 10.28 20.00
CA MET A 1 -5.59 9.28 19.27
C MET A 1 -5.88 9.43 17.79
N LYS A 2 -4.86 9.60 16.95
CA LYS A 2 -5.05 9.80 15.50
C LYS A 2 -5.35 8.45 14.79
N THR A 3 -6.16 8.50 13.73
CA THR A 3 -6.42 7.36 12.85
C THR A 3 -5.67 7.56 11.54
N ILE A 4 -4.92 6.53 11.13
CA ILE A 4 -4.13 6.50 9.91
C ILE A 4 -4.82 5.54 8.95
N HIS A 5 -5.25 6.04 7.80
CA HIS A 5 -5.74 5.22 6.71
C HIS A 5 -4.56 4.78 5.84
N PHE A 6 -4.26 3.49 5.84
CA PHE A 6 -3.15 2.92 5.09
C PHE A 6 -3.67 2.28 3.79
N TYR A 7 -3.51 3.00 2.69
CA TYR A 7 -3.81 2.52 1.34
C TYR A 7 -2.66 1.67 0.80
N LEU A 8 -2.99 0.42 0.43
CA LEU A 8 -2.00 -0.57 0.01
C LEU A 8 -2.51 -1.48 -1.10
N ASP A 9 -1.58 -1.97 -1.92
CA ASP A 9 -1.79 -3.09 -2.82
C ASP A 9 -0.67 -4.11 -2.58
N PHE A 10 -1.03 -5.39 -2.47
CA PHE A 10 -0.09 -6.48 -2.24
C PHE A 10 0.89 -6.69 -3.39
N ILE A 11 0.58 -6.15 -4.58
CA ILE A 11 1.51 -6.10 -5.73
C ILE A 11 2.70 -5.15 -5.49
N SER A 12 2.65 -4.24 -4.51
CA SER A 12 3.72 -3.26 -4.34
C SER A 12 4.81 -3.77 -3.38
N PRO A 13 6.06 -3.96 -3.84
CA PRO A 13 7.16 -4.32 -2.95
C PRO A 13 7.48 -3.21 -1.94
N TYR A 14 7.29 -1.94 -2.31
CA TYR A 14 7.43 -0.83 -1.38
C TYR A 14 6.33 -0.82 -0.31
N ALA A 15 5.13 -1.31 -0.63
CA ALA A 15 4.07 -1.44 0.35
C ALA A 15 4.39 -2.53 1.38
N TRP A 16 5.03 -3.63 0.95
CA TRP A 16 5.55 -4.63 1.89
C TRP A 16 6.60 -4.06 2.83
N LEU A 17 7.62 -3.36 2.31
CA LEU A 17 8.66 -2.74 3.14
C LEU A 17 8.07 -1.73 4.13
N GLY A 18 7.19 -0.85 3.65
CA GLY A 18 6.51 0.14 4.49
C GLY A 18 5.62 -0.50 5.55
N PHE A 19 4.89 -1.56 5.22
CA PHE A 19 4.05 -2.32 6.15
C PHE A 19 4.88 -2.98 7.27
N ASP A 20 6.02 -3.59 6.93
CA ASP A 20 6.91 -4.23 7.90
C ASP A 20 7.61 -3.18 8.79
N ALA A 21 7.98 -2.02 8.24
CA ALA A 21 8.65 -0.93 8.96
C ALA A 21 7.72 -0.19 9.93
N LEU A 22 6.43 -0.06 9.57
CA LEU A 22 5.48 0.84 10.24
C LEU A 22 5.43 0.70 11.77
N PRO A 23 5.37 -0.52 12.37
CA PRO A 23 5.31 -0.65 13.83
C PRO A 23 6.54 -0.07 14.52
N ARG A 24 7.73 -0.27 13.94
CA ARG A 24 8.98 0.29 14.46
C ARG A 24 9.03 1.80 14.25
N ALA A 25 8.63 2.27 13.07
CA ALA A 25 8.61 3.68 12.73
C ALA A 25 7.70 4.49 13.66
N LEU A 26 6.57 3.92 14.10
CA LEU A 26 5.60 4.59 14.97
C LEU A 26 5.67 4.15 16.44
N GLN A 27 6.74 3.46 16.83
CA GLN A 27 6.94 3.04 18.22
C GLN A 27 6.90 4.24 19.17
N GLY A 28 6.14 4.09 20.26
CA GLY A 28 5.93 5.13 21.28
C GLY A 28 4.84 6.15 20.95
N ILE A 29 4.14 6.02 19.82
CA ILE A 29 3.07 6.94 19.41
C ILE A 29 1.73 6.22 19.50
N SER A 30 0.75 6.80 20.19
CA SER A 30 -0.61 6.26 20.25
C SER A 30 -1.37 6.57 18.94
N HIS A 31 -1.73 5.53 18.19
CA HIS A 31 -2.42 5.67 16.90
C HIS A 31 -3.26 4.41 16.60
N ARG A 32 -4.21 4.55 15.67
CA ARG A 32 -4.94 3.44 15.03
C ARG A 32 -4.56 3.40 13.56
N VAL A 33 -4.30 2.21 13.02
CA VAL A 33 -4.13 2.00 11.56
C VAL A 33 -5.35 1.26 11.02
N VAL A 34 -5.92 1.78 9.94
CA VAL A 34 -7.00 1.15 9.15
C VAL A 34 -6.42 0.79 7.79
N HIS A 35 -6.30 -0.50 7.47
CA HIS A 35 -5.80 -0.94 6.18
C HIS A 35 -6.91 -0.88 5.14
N LYS A 36 -6.65 -0.18 4.03
CA LYS A 36 -7.56 -0.03 2.90
C LYS A 36 -6.90 -0.63 1.65
N PRO A 37 -7.15 -1.91 1.34
CA PRO A 37 -6.73 -2.50 0.08
C PRO A 37 -7.29 -1.67 -1.09
N VAL A 38 -6.44 -1.40 -2.07
CA VAL A 38 -6.80 -0.72 -3.32
C VAL A 38 -6.16 -1.43 -4.51
N LEU A 39 -6.79 -1.37 -5.68
CA LEU A 39 -6.17 -1.87 -6.91
C LEU A 39 -5.28 -0.78 -7.50
N PHE A 40 -3.96 -0.92 -7.36
CA PHE A 40 -3.00 0.09 -7.80
C PHE A 40 -3.08 0.38 -9.31
N ALA A 41 -3.33 -0.65 -10.12
CA ALA A 41 -3.53 -0.50 -11.57
C ALA A 41 -4.70 0.45 -11.92
N ALA A 42 -5.77 0.47 -11.11
CA ALA A 42 -6.88 1.40 -11.32
C ALA A 42 -6.48 2.85 -11.02
N MET A 43 -5.64 3.06 -9.99
CA MET A 43 -5.11 4.39 -9.65
C MET A 43 -4.16 4.90 -10.74
N LEU A 44 -3.26 4.03 -11.23
CA LEU A 44 -2.36 4.34 -12.34
C LEU A 44 -3.15 4.78 -13.58
N LYS A 45 -4.21 4.04 -13.93
CA LYS A 45 -5.11 4.40 -15.04
C LYS A 45 -5.78 5.77 -14.82
N HIS A 46 -6.27 6.04 -13.61
CA HIS A 46 -6.89 7.34 -13.28
C HIS A 46 -5.91 8.51 -13.50
N HIS A 47 -4.65 8.32 -13.13
CA HIS A 47 -3.59 9.34 -13.28
C HIS A 47 -2.88 9.33 -14.64
N GLY A 48 -3.28 8.44 -15.57
CA GLY A 48 -2.64 8.31 -16.88
C GLY A 48 -1.19 7.82 -16.84
N GLN A 49 -0.84 7.01 -15.83
CA GLN A 49 0.52 6.53 -15.60
C GLN A 49 0.65 5.03 -15.87
N LEU A 50 1.85 4.62 -16.29
CA LEU A 50 2.27 3.22 -16.25
C LEU A 50 2.90 2.91 -14.89
N GLY A 51 2.69 1.69 -14.40
CA GLY A 51 3.37 1.21 -13.22
C GLY A 51 4.88 1.14 -13.41
N PRO A 52 5.71 1.40 -12.37
CA PRO A 52 7.16 1.33 -12.49
C PRO A 52 7.67 -0.03 -13.01
N ALA A 53 6.99 -1.11 -12.65
CA ALA A 53 7.33 -2.47 -13.07
C ALA A 53 6.91 -2.80 -14.51
N GLU A 54 6.11 -1.96 -15.15
CA GLU A 54 5.72 -2.10 -16.57
C GLU A 54 6.75 -1.48 -17.52
N ILE A 55 7.70 -0.70 -16.99
CA ILE A 55 8.80 -0.11 -17.74
C ILE A 55 10.06 -0.95 -17.45
N PRO A 56 10.60 -1.74 -18.41
CA PRO A 56 11.62 -2.75 -18.13
C PRO A 56 12.84 -2.24 -17.35
N THR A 57 13.37 -1.07 -17.71
CA THR A 57 14.53 -0.48 -17.02
C THR A 57 14.22 -0.03 -15.59
N LYS A 58 13.04 0.56 -15.37
CA LYS A 58 12.58 0.95 -14.03
C LYS A 58 12.25 -0.26 -13.17
N ARG A 59 11.74 -1.34 -13.78
CA ARG A 59 11.45 -2.60 -13.12
C ARG A 59 12.71 -3.20 -12.51
N ASP A 60 13.77 -3.36 -13.30
CA ASP A 60 15.01 -3.97 -12.82
C ASP A 60 15.66 -3.13 -11.71
N TRP A 61 15.63 -1.80 -11.85
CA TRP A 61 16.08 -0.91 -10.77
C TRP A 61 15.23 -1.06 -9.50
N THR A 62 13.90 -1.07 -9.64
CA THR A 62 12.97 -1.25 -8.52
C THR A 62 13.30 -2.53 -7.75
N TYR A 63 13.52 -3.64 -8.45
CA TYR A 63 13.86 -4.92 -7.82
C TYR A 63 15.19 -4.87 -7.06
N ARG A 64 16.24 -4.28 -7.66
CA ARG A 64 17.52 -4.10 -6.98
C ARG A 64 17.37 -3.24 -5.72
N GLN A 65 16.64 -2.14 -5.83
CA GLN A 65 16.42 -1.21 -4.73
C GLN A 65 15.62 -1.86 -3.59
N VAL A 66 14.51 -2.55 -3.88
CA VAL A 66 13.69 -3.17 -2.82
C VAL A 66 14.41 -4.31 -2.12
N LEU A 67 15.20 -5.11 -2.85
CA LEU A 67 16.05 -6.15 -2.25
C LEU A 67 17.11 -5.54 -1.33
N TRP A 68 17.74 -4.44 -1.76
CA TRP A 68 18.70 -3.71 -0.93
C TRP A 68 18.05 -3.15 0.34
N LEU A 69 16.90 -2.50 0.21
CA LEU A 69 16.19 -1.89 1.33
C LEU A 69 15.67 -2.95 2.32
N ALA A 70 15.14 -4.07 1.83
CA ALA A 70 14.77 -5.22 2.65
C ALA A 70 15.96 -5.71 3.50
N ARG A 71 17.13 -5.87 2.87
CA ARG A 71 18.37 -6.25 3.57
C ARG A 71 18.76 -5.24 4.66
N GLN A 72 18.68 -3.95 4.37
CA GLN A 72 19.03 -2.90 5.35
C GLN A 72 18.03 -2.84 6.51
N GLN A 73 16.74 -3.05 6.24
CA GLN A 73 15.68 -3.04 7.24
C GLN A 73 15.63 -4.32 8.10
N GLY A 74 16.15 -5.43 7.56
CA GLY A 74 15.98 -6.77 8.13
C GLY A 74 14.63 -7.42 7.78
N THR A 75 13.94 -6.91 6.76
CA THR A 75 12.66 -7.43 6.29
C THR A 75 12.89 -8.65 5.40
N PRO A 76 12.25 -9.81 5.67
CA PRO A 76 12.28 -10.93 4.76
C PRO A 76 11.68 -10.53 3.40
N LEU A 77 12.46 -10.67 2.33
CA LEU A 77 11.99 -10.39 0.98
C LEU A 77 12.64 -11.35 -0.01
N GLN A 78 11.79 -12.07 -0.74
CA GLN A 78 12.13 -12.86 -1.90
C GLN A 78 11.17 -12.47 -3.03
N LEU A 79 11.70 -12.10 -4.19
CA LEU A 79 10.87 -11.75 -5.34
C LEU A 79 9.98 -12.95 -5.74
N PRO A 80 8.70 -12.74 -6.05
CA PRO A 80 7.83 -13.81 -6.52
C PRO A 80 8.31 -14.34 -7.88
N ALA A 81 7.83 -15.53 -8.25
CA ALA A 81 8.18 -16.15 -9.54
C ALA A 81 7.80 -15.27 -10.75
N MET A 82 6.73 -14.46 -10.62
CA MET A 82 6.25 -13.55 -11.64
C MET A 82 5.84 -12.20 -11.02
N HIS A 83 6.33 -11.10 -11.60
CA HIS A 83 5.91 -9.75 -11.25
C HIS A 83 6.10 -8.78 -12.44
N PRO A 84 5.14 -7.88 -12.73
CA PRO A 84 3.85 -7.73 -12.05
C PRO A 84 2.89 -8.91 -12.32
N PHE A 85 1.94 -9.14 -11.42
CA PHE A 85 0.89 -10.16 -11.52
C PHE A 85 -0.49 -9.51 -11.26
N ASN A 86 -1.60 -10.24 -11.42
CA ASN A 86 -2.94 -9.71 -11.11
C ASN A 86 -3.25 -9.86 -9.60
N PRO A 87 -3.35 -8.77 -8.81
CA PRO A 87 -3.52 -8.86 -7.36
C PRO A 87 -4.99 -8.98 -6.91
N LEU A 88 -5.96 -8.96 -7.83
CA LEU A 88 -7.38 -8.89 -7.49
C LEU A 88 -7.86 -10.00 -6.55
N GLY A 89 -7.37 -11.23 -6.73
CA GLY A 89 -7.70 -12.35 -5.83
C GLY A 89 -7.26 -12.08 -4.39
N LEU A 90 -6.03 -11.59 -4.22
CA LEU A 90 -5.46 -11.27 -2.91
C LEU A 90 -6.13 -10.05 -2.26
N LEU A 91 -6.41 -9.00 -3.06
CA LEU A 91 -7.11 -7.81 -2.58
C LEU A 91 -8.51 -8.15 -2.07
N ARG A 92 -9.28 -8.90 -2.85
CA ARG A 92 -10.62 -9.35 -2.46
C ARG A 92 -10.59 -10.27 -1.25
N LEU A 93 -9.62 -11.18 -1.17
CA LEU A 93 -9.44 -12.03 0.00
C LEU A 93 -9.20 -11.19 1.27
N ALA A 94 -8.32 -10.19 1.20
CA ALA A 94 -8.06 -9.30 2.33
C ALA A 94 -9.34 -8.55 2.77
N THR A 95 -10.01 -7.90 1.82
CA THR A 95 -11.26 -7.17 2.07
C THR A 95 -12.33 -8.08 2.66
N ALA A 96 -12.45 -9.32 2.20
CA ALA A 96 -13.46 -10.27 2.67
C ALA A 96 -13.22 -10.81 4.10
N CYS A 97 -12.01 -10.64 4.65
CA CYS A 97 -11.68 -11.08 6.02
C CYS A 97 -12.27 -10.16 7.10
N ASP A 98 -12.83 -9.01 6.73
CA ASP A 98 -13.42 -8.05 7.65
C ASP A 98 -14.81 -7.61 7.16
N ALA A 99 -15.74 -7.37 8.09
CA ALA A 99 -17.12 -6.99 7.72
C ALA A 99 -17.17 -5.64 7.00
N ASP A 100 -16.31 -4.70 7.42
CA ASP A 100 -16.22 -3.36 6.86
C ASP A 100 -15.21 -3.25 5.71
N GLY A 101 -14.64 -4.38 5.29
CA GLY A 101 -13.63 -4.42 4.23
C GLY A 101 -12.23 -3.98 4.66
N THR A 102 -12.00 -3.74 5.96
CA THR A 102 -10.75 -3.19 6.51
C THR A 102 -9.92 -4.28 7.22
N PRO A 103 -9.10 -5.06 6.48
CA PRO A 103 -8.39 -6.20 7.06
C PRO A 103 -7.52 -5.83 8.25
N SER A 104 -7.44 -6.78 9.19
CA SER A 104 -6.50 -6.68 10.30
C SER A 104 -5.05 -6.72 9.81
N ARG A 105 -4.12 -6.23 10.66
CA ARG A 105 -2.69 -6.33 10.38
C ARG A 105 -2.26 -7.78 10.11
N TYR A 106 -2.81 -8.74 10.84
CA TYR A 106 -2.51 -10.16 10.67
C TYR A 106 -2.86 -10.65 9.25
N VAL A 107 -4.04 -10.32 8.74
CA VAL A 107 -4.48 -10.69 7.38
C VAL A 107 -3.55 -10.07 6.34
N CYS A 108 -3.27 -8.77 6.44
CA CYS A 108 -2.36 -8.09 5.53
C CYS A 108 -0.97 -8.71 5.54
N GLU A 109 -0.43 -9.03 6.72
CA GLU A 109 0.89 -9.65 6.86
C GLU A 109 0.95 -11.03 6.19
N LYS A 110 -0.07 -11.87 6.40
CA LYS A 110 -0.13 -13.20 5.76
C LYS A 110 -0.12 -13.10 4.24
N ILE A 111 -0.90 -12.17 3.68
CA ILE A 111 -0.98 -11.96 2.24
C ILE A 111 0.34 -11.38 1.70
N PHE A 112 0.93 -10.39 2.37
CA PHE A 112 2.23 -9.88 1.96
C PHE A 112 3.32 -10.95 1.98
N ARG A 113 3.37 -11.80 3.01
CA ARG A 113 4.33 -12.90 3.08
C ARG A 113 4.09 -13.95 1.99
N HIS A 114 2.84 -14.24 1.65
CA HIS A 114 2.48 -15.09 0.52
C HIS A 114 3.07 -14.56 -0.81
N VAL A 115 3.10 -13.24 -1.00
CA VAL A 115 3.66 -12.63 -2.21
C VAL A 115 5.19 -12.51 -2.15
N TRP A 116 5.71 -11.96 -1.06
CA TRP A 116 7.08 -11.41 -1.00
C TRP A 116 8.04 -12.23 -0.14
N CYS A 117 7.66 -13.40 0.38
CA CYS A 117 8.55 -14.21 1.22
C CYS A 117 8.72 -15.66 0.75
N THR A 118 8.02 -16.09 -0.31
CA THR A 118 8.01 -17.51 -0.73
C THR A 118 8.77 -17.78 -2.03
N GLY A 119 8.99 -16.76 -2.86
CA GLY A 119 9.55 -16.93 -4.21
C GLY A 119 8.64 -17.63 -5.22
N GLN A 120 7.38 -17.91 -4.84
CA GLN A 120 6.41 -18.64 -5.66
C GLN A 120 5.51 -17.66 -6.44
N ASP A 121 4.71 -18.19 -7.37
CA ASP A 121 3.74 -17.38 -8.12
C ASP A 121 2.59 -16.92 -7.22
N ALA A 122 2.53 -15.61 -6.97
CA ALA A 122 1.54 -14.99 -6.09
C ALA A 122 0.09 -15.16 -6.57
N ALA A 123 -0.13 -15.33 -7.87
CA ALA A 123 -1.44 -15.48 -8.48
C ALA A 123 -1.86 -16.94 -8.73
N ASP A 124 -1.03 -17.90 -8.28
CA ASP A 124 -1.33 -19.33 -8.40
C ASP A 124 -2.68 -19.67 -7.71
N PRO A 125 -3.63 -20.32 -8.42
CA PRO A 125 -4.94 -20.62 -7.88
C PRO A 125 -4.94 -21.55 -6.67
N GLU A 126 -4.06 -22.56 -6.63
CA GLU A 126 -3.99 -23.52 -5.53
C GLU A 126 -3.47 -22.86 -4.26
N ARG A 127 -2.41 -22.04 -4.39
CA ARG A 127 -1.88 -21.26 -3.27
C ARG A 127 -2.89 -20.22 -2.78
N LEU A 128 -3.64 -19.58 -3.68
CA LEU A 128 -4.71 -18.65 -3.29
C LEU A 128 -5.83 -19.38 -2.54
N ALA A 129 -6.21 -20.59 -2.96
CA ALA A 129 -7.21 -21.40 -2.28
C ALA A 129 -6.74 -21.84 -0.88
N ALA A 130 -5.47 -22.25 -0.76
CA ALA A 130 -4.86 -22.59 0.52
C ALA A 130 -4.84 -21.40 1.48
N LEU A 131 -4.41 -20.22 0.99
CA LEU A 131 -4.42 -18.98 1.77
C LEU A 131 -5.83 -18.54 2.17
N THR A 132 -6.82 -18.73 1.29
CA THR A 132 -8.23 -18.45 1.58
C THR A 132 -8.74 -19.35 2.70
N THR A 133 -8.37 -20.63 2.68
CA THR A 133 -8.73 -21.59 3.73
C THR A 133 -8.08 -21.21 5.07
N GLU A 134 -6.80 -20.81 5.05
CA GLU A 134 -6.08 -20.38 6.26
C GLU A 134 -6.69 -19.11 6.88
N LEU A 135 -7.05 -18.13 6.05
CA LEU A 135 -7.58 -16.84 6.51
C LEU A 135 -9.06 -16.88 6.87
N ALA A 136 -9.81 -17.87 6.37
CA ALA A 136 -11.23 -18.10 6.65
C ALA A 136 -12.05 -16.79 6.59
N PRO A 137 -12.20 -16.18 5.40
CA PRO A 137 -12.82 -14.86 5.27
C PRO A 137 -14.26 -14.86 5.77
N ALA A 138 -14.67 -13.76 6.40
CA ALA A 138 -16.02 -13.57 6.93
C ALA A 138 -17.09 -13.45 5.83
N GLN A 139 -16.67 -13.09 4.62
CA GLN A 139 -17.51 -12.92 3.45
C GLN A 139 -16.93 -13.73 2.27
N ASP A 140 -17.74 -13.99 1.25
CA ASP A 140 -17.22 -14.52 -0.01
C ASP A 140 -16.37 -13.44 -0.72
N PRO A 141 -15.07 -13.69 -1.03
CA PRO A 141 -14.24 -12.77 -1.81
C PRO A 141 -14.81 -12.41 -3.18
N GLY A 142 -15.65 -13.28 -3.76
CA GLY A 142 -16.34 -13.06 -5.03
C GLY A 142 -17.59 -12.18 -4.94
N SER A 143 -18.07 -11.89 -3.73
CA SER A 143 -19.35 -11.21 -3.50
C SER A 143 -19.40 -9.78 -4.07
N PRO A 144 -20.58 -9.29 -4.48
CA PRO A 144 -20.77 -7.89 -4.87
C PRO A 144 -20.33 -6.90 -3.78
N GLN A 145 -20.56 -7.24 -2.50
CA GLN A 145 -20.22 -6.41 -1.34
C GLN A 145 -18.71 -6.19 -1.25
N VAL A 146 -17.91 -7.25 -1.33
CA VAL A 146 -16.45 -7.16 -1.31
C VAL A 146 -15.90 -6.38 -2.51
N LYS A 147 -16.49 -6.58 -3.70
CA LYS A 147 -16.14 -5.81 -4.89
C LYS A 147 -16.43 -4.32 -4.71
N GLN A 148 -17.59 -3.99 -4.15
CA GLN A 148 -17.99 -2.62 -3.88
C GLN A 148 -17.08 -1.96 -2.83
N ALA A 149 -16.72 -2.65 -1.75
CA ALA A 149 -15.81 -2.14 -0.73
C ALA A 149 -14.44 -1.78 -1.33
N LEU A 150 -13.88 -2.64 -2.18
CA LEU A 150 -12.61 -2.37 -2.88
C LEU A 150 -12.70 -1.16 -3.83
N GLN A 151 -13.83 -0.98 -4.51
CA GLN A 151 -14.08 0.20 -5.35
C GLN A 151 -14.21 1.47 -4.51
N THR A 152 -14.94 1.40 -3.39
CA THR A 152 -15.09 2.51 -2.44
C THR A 152 -13.73 2.95 -1.90
N HIS A 153 -12.86 2.03 -1.47
CA HIS A 153 -11.52 2.40 -1.04
C HIS A 153 -10.72 3.14 -2.12
N ALA A 154 -10.81 2.70 -3.37
CA ALA A 154 -10.11 3.35 -4.48
C ALA A 154 -10.67 4.76 -4.73
N GLN A 155 -11.98 4.94 -4.66
CA GLN A 155 -12.63 6.24 -4.80
C GLN A 155 -12.22 7.20 -3.68
N GLU A 156 -12.29 6.74 -2.42
CA GLU A 156 -11.85 7.52 -1.25
C GLU A 156 -10.37 7.91 -1.36
N ALA A 157 -9.51 6.99 -1.83
CA ALA A 157 -8.09 7.26 -2.04
C ALA A 157 -7.89 8.40 -3.06
N ILE A 158 -8.60 8.34 -4.19
CA ILE A 158 -8.53 9.36 -5.24
C ILE A 158 -9.03 10.71 -4.72
N GLU A 159 -10.15 10.75 -4.01
CA GLU A 159 -10.72 11.97 -3.41
C GLU A 159 -9.77 12.61 -2.40
N GLN A 160 -9.02 11.80 -1.65
CA GLN A 160 -7.98 12.24 -0.71
C GLN A 160 -6.65 12.59 -1.39
N GLY A 161 -6.60 12.59 -2.73
CA GLY A 161 -5.38 12.93 -3.48
C GLY A 161 -4.30 11.85 -3.45
N VAL A 162 -4.63 10.61 -3.07
CA VAL A 162 -3.68 9.49 -3.13
C VAL A 162 -3.41 9.12 -4.59
N PHE A 163 -2.13 9.02 -4.94
CA PHE A 163 -1.68 8.74 -6.31
C PHE A 163 -0.82 7.47 -6.42
N GLY A 164 -0.50 6.81 -5.30
CA GLY A 164 0.22 5.55 -5.31
C GLY A 164 0.19 4.81 -3.98
N VAL A 165 0.83 3.64 -3.95
CA VAL A 165 0.94 2.79 -2.77
C VAL A 165 2.41 2.45 -2.45
N PRO A 166 2.79 2.35 -1.17
CA PRO A 166 1.97 2.59 0.02
C PRO A 166 1.68 4.08 0.22
N SER A 167 0.51 4.41 0.77
CA SER A 167 0.21 5.76 1.25
C SER A 167 -0.48 5.71 2.61
N TRP A 168 -0.07 6.58 3.52
CA TRP A 168 -0.73 6.81 4.79
C TRP A 168 -1.44 8.16 4.76
N VAL A 169 -2.73 8.17 5.06
CA VAL A 169 -3.53 9.39 5.17
C VAL A 169 -3.93 9.60 6.62
N VAL A 170 -3.65 10.79 7.15
CA VAL A 170 -4.02 11.20 8.51
C VAL A 170 -4.30 12.70 8.52
N ASP A 171 -5.45 13.11 9.07
CA ASP A 171 -5.93 14.50 9.09
C ASP A 171 -5.82 15.18 7.71
N ASP A 172 -6.35 14.51 6.68
CA ASP A 172 -6.34 14.93 5.26
C ASP A 172 -4.95 15.18 4.64
N ARG A 173 -3.88 14.70 5.29
CA ARG A 173 -2.51 14.76 4.76
C ARG A 173 -2.09 13.39 4.22
N VAL A 174 -1.55 13.37 3.01
CA VAL A 174 -1.03 12.16 2.35
C VAL A 174 0.49 12.06 2.56
N PHE A 175 0.94 10.92 3.08
CA PHE A 175 2.35 10.52 3.19
C PHE A 175 2.57 9.31 2.29
N TRP A 176 3.18 9.50 1.13
CA TRP A 176 3.35 8.47 0.11
C TRP A 176 4.78 7.90 0.09
N GLY A 177 4.88 6.57 -0.06
CA GLY A 177 6.15 5.86 -0.15
C GLY A 177 6.72 5.49 1.22
N GLN A 178 7.38 4.34 1.32
CA GLN A 178 7.96 3.87 2.60
C GLN A 178 8.98 4.86 3.22
N ASP A 179 9.60 5.68 2.38
CA ASP A 179 10.52 6.75 2.73
C ASP A 179 9.82 7.95 3.39
N ALA A 180 8.48 8.04 3.34
CA ALA A 180 7.70 9.02 4.09
C ALA A 180 7.43 8.60 5.54
N LEU A 181 7.82 7.41 6.00
CA LEU A 181 7.61 6.99 7.39
C LEU A 181 8.24 7.92 8.44
N PRO A 182 9.48 8.45 8.26
CA PRO A 182 10.03 9.46 9.17
C PRO A 182 9.19 10.75 9.19
N MET A 183 8.67 11.16 8.04
CA MET A 183 7.82 12.34 7.90
C MET A 183 6.46 12.15 8.59
N LEU A 184 5.83 10.99 8.39
CA LEU A 184 4.61 10.59 9.11
C LEU A 184 4.85 10.57 10.64
N ARG A 185 5.98 10.03 11.10
CA ARG A 185 6.35 10.03 12.52
C ARG A 185 6.46 11.45 13.07
N ALA A 186 7.19 12.34 12.39
CA ALA A 186 7.34 13.73 12.79
C ALA A 186 5.98 14.43 12.90
N TYR A 187 5.10 14.20 11.93
CA TYR A 187 3.74 14.72 11.95
C TYR A 187 2.94 14.25 13.17
N LEU A 188 2.99 12.95 13.48
CA LEU A 188 2.27 12.39 14.63
C LEU A 188 2.84 12.84 15.99
N LEU A 189 4.10 13.28 16.03
CA LEU A 189 4.71 13.90 17.20
C LEU A 189 4.42 15.41 17.34
N GLY A 190 3.71 16.00 16.38
CA GLY A 190 3.30 17.41 16.44
C GLY A 190 4.39 18.39 16.02
N ASP A 191 5.27 18.00 15.09
CA ASP A 191 6.22 18.93 14.48
C ASP A 191 5.48 20.13 13.84
N ALA A 192 5.81 21.35 14.27
CA ALA A 192 5.14 22.57 13.83
C ALA A 192 5.37 22.89 12.35
N TRP A 193 6.36 22.26 11.70
CA TRP A 193 6.63 22.45 10.27
C TRP A 193 5.40 22.13 9.40
N PHE A 194 4.57 21.16 9.80
CA PHE A 194 3.35 20.76 9.06
C PHE A 194 2.23 21.80 9.06
N ASP A 195 2.28 22.79 9.95
CA ASP A 195 1.36 23.92 10.01
C ASP A 195 2.04 25.23 9.53
N GLY A 196 3.30 25.14 9.12
CA GLY A 196 4.10 26.26 8.62
C GLY A 196 3.87 26.57 7.13
N PRO A 197 4.42 27.70 6.65
CA PRO A 197 4.25 28.14 5.26
C PRO A 197 4.88 27.16 4.25
N ASP A 198 5.96 26.47 4.62
CA ASP A 198 6.68 25.54 3.73
C ASP A 198 5.83 24.33 3.35
N TRP A 199 4.93 23.86 4.23
CA TRP A 199 4.00 22.79 3.89
C TRP A 199 3.02 23.21 2.79
N GLN A 200 2.62 24.49 2.77
CA GLN A 200 1.68 25.05 1.80
C GLN A 200 2.37 25.57 0.53
N ALA A 201 3.67 25.86 0.61
CA ALA A 201 4.47 26.42 -0.47
C ALA A 201 4.40 25.65 -1.81
N PRO A 202 4.33 24.30 -1.85
CA PRO A 202 4.20 23.57 -3.11
C PRO A 202 3.00 24.01 -3.97
N SER A 203 1.88 24.38 -3.35
CA SER A 203 0.69 24.85 -4.07
C SER A 203 0.87 26.23 -4.73
N GLN A 204 1.85 27.00 -4.25
CA GLN A 204 2.20 28.33 -4.72
C GLN A 204 3.33 28.31 -5.75
N CYS A 205 4.08 27.19 -5.84
CA CYS A 205 5.13 27.02 -6.82
C CYS A 205 4.52 26.82 -8.22
N GLY A 206 4.65 27.83 -9.08
CA GLY A 206 4.15 27.77 -10.46
C GLY A 206 4.82 26.65 -11.29
N VAL A 207 4.06 26.08 -12.23
CA VAL A 207 4.59 25.10 -13.20
C VAL A 207 5.28 25.84 -14.34
N GLY A 208 6.62 25.80 -14.35
CA GLY A 208 7.44 26.57 -15.31
C GLY A 208 7.35 26.11 -16.77
N VAL A 209 7.06 24.83 -17.03
CA VAL A 209 6.88 24.28 -18.38
C VAL A 209 5.73 23.27 -18.36
N ARG A 210 4.75 23.45 -19.24
CA ARG A 210 3.67 22.47 -19.47
C ARG A 210 3.94 21.75 -20.78
N ARG A 211 4.07 20.42 -20.74
CA ARG A 211 4.15 19.60 -21.95
C ARG A 211 2.73 19.19 -22.34
N SER A 212 2.37 19.49 -23.59
CA SER A 212 1.13 19.05 -24.25
C SER A 212 1.19 17.58 -24.61
#